data_AF-A0A3L7A830-F1
#
_entry.id   AF-A0A3L7A830-F1
#
_cell.length_a   1.000
_cell.length_b   1.000
_cell.length_c   1.000
_cell.angle_alpha   90.00
_cell.angle_beta   90.00
_cell.angle_gamma   90.00
#
_symmetry.space_group_name_H-M   'P 1'
#
loop_
_entity.id
_entity.type
_entity.pdbx_description
1 polymer ?
#
loop_
_entity_poly.entity_id
_entity_poly.type
_entity_poly.pdbx_seq_one_letter_code
_entity_poly.pdbx_strand_id
1 'polypeptide(L)' 'MSDAGLPAPDLRFTRGTPTEEEIAAVSAVLTLALAEEGARAERQENTSVSAWTRSQRAVRAPLHPGAGRWRGFTG' A
#
# COMPACT_ATOMS: atom_id res chain seq x y z
N MET A 1 28.52 -4.67 -12.32
CA MET A 1 27.21 -5.04 -11.76
C MET A 1 27.28 -4.66 -10.31
N SER A 2 26.93 -3.41 -9.98
CA SER A 2 27.04 -2.91 -8.61
C SER A 2 26.01 -3.63 -7.77
N ASP A 3 26.48 -4.45 -6.84
CA ASP A 3 25.69 -4.95 -5.74
C ASP A 3 25.40 -3.75 -4.83
N ALA A 4 24.25 -3.12 -5.02
CA ALA A 4 23.72 -2.18 -4.06
C ALA A 4 23.16 -3.02 -2.89
N GLY A 5 24.06 -3.68 -2.16
CA GLY A 5 23.74 -4.27 -0.88
C GLY A 5 23.10 -3.17 -0.05
N LEU A 6 21.81 -3.34 0.28
CA LEU A 6 21.12 -2.41 1.16
C LEU A 6 22.02 -2.19 2.38
N PRO A 7 22.27 -0.94 2.80
CA PRO A 7 23.09 -0.70 3.98
C PRO A 7 22.52 -1.57 5.09
N ALA A 8 23.39 -2.38 5.71
CA ALA A 8 22.98 -3.23 6.81
C ALA A 8 22.16 -2.37 7.79
N PRO A 9 20.99 -2.85 8.23
CA PRO A 9 20.12 -2.04 9.08
C PRO A 9 20.93 -1.53 10.28
N ASP A 10 20.79 -0.24 10.59
CA ASP A 10 21.45 0.34 11.77
C ASP A 10 20.75 -0.19 13.03
N LEU A 11 21.26 -1.30 13.54
CA LEU A 11 20.70 -2.04 14.67
C LEU A 11 21.45 -1.68 15.94
N ARG A 12 20.72 -1.15 16.92
CA ARG A 12 21.23 -0.89 18.27
C ARG A 12 20.55 -1.78 19.29
N PHE A 13 21.33 -2.67 19.89
CA PHE A 13 20.88 -3.47 21.03
C PHE A 13 20.92 -2.62 22.32
N THR A 14 19.77 -2.44 22.97
CA THR A 14 19.64 -1.60 24.17
C THR A 14 19.76 -2.37 25.48
N ARG A 15 19.74 -3.71 25.43
CA ARG A 15 19.82 -4.60 26.59
C ARG A 15 20.59 -5.88 26.21
N GLY A 16 21.33 -6.42 27.18
CA GLY A 16 22.12 -7.64 27.01
C GLY A 16 23.41 -7.40 26.24
N THR A 17 24.19 -8.47 26.08
CA THR A 17 25.44 -8.50 25.30
C THR A 17 25.36 -9.69 24.34
N PRO A 18 24.66 -9.55 23.21
CA PRO A 18 24.50 -10.65 22.26
C PRO A 18 25.85 -11.05 21.69
N THR A 19 25.97 -12.34 21.39
CA THR A 19 27.12 -12.89 20.67
C THR A 19 27.12 -12.46 19.21
N GLU A 20 28.27 -12.54 18.55
CA GLU A 20 28.40 -12.20 17.12
C GLU A 20 27.44 -13.02 16.25
N GLU A 21 27.26 -14.30 16.58
CA GLU A 21 26.35 -15.21 15.88
C GLU A 21 24.89 -14.75 16.00
N GLU A 22 24.47 -14.33 17.19
CA GLU A 22 23.10 -13.82 17.40
C GLU A 22 22.88 -12.50 16.65
N ILE A 23 23.88 -11.62 16.63
CA ILE A 23 23.83 -10.37 15.86
C ILE A 23 23.68 -10.68 14.36
N ALA A 24 24.46 -11.63 13.84
CA ALA A 24 24.38 -12.05 12.44
C ALA A 24 23.00 -12.65 12.11
N ALA A 25 22.49 -13.54 12.97
CA ALA A 25 21.19 -14.17 12.80
C ALA A 25 20.06 -13.15 12.75
N VAL A 26 20.01 -12.21 13.70
CA VAL A 26 18.98 -11.15 13.74
C VAL A 26 19.09 -10.25 12.52
N SER A 27 20.30 -9.85 12.13
CA SER A 27 20.53 -8.99 10.97
C SER A 27 20.05 -9.66 9.67
N ALA A 28 20.32 -10.96 9.50
CA ALA A 28 19.89 -11.73 8.35
C ALA A 28 18.36 -11.84 8.27
N VAL A 29 17.70 -12.15 9.40
CA VAL A 29 16.23 -12.24 9.47
C VAL A 29 15.57 -10.91 9.14
N LEU A 30 16.06 -9.80 9.72
CA LEU A 30 15.50 -8.47 9.48
C LEU A 30 15.73 -8.02 8.02
N THR A 31 16.90 -8.28 7.47
CA THR A 31 17.20 -7.97 6.06
C THR A 31 16.26 -8.74 5.12
N LEU A 32 16.05 -10.04 5.39
CA LEU A 32 15.13 -10.86 4.61
C LEU A 32 13.68 -10.35 4.73
N ALA A 33 13.21 -10.05 5.94
CA ALA A 33 11.86 -9.54 6.16
C ALA A 33 11.62 -8.20 5.43
N LEU A 34 12.60 -7.29 5.46
CA LEU A 34 12.54 -6.02 4.74
C LEU A 34 12.52 -6.22 3.22
N ALA A 35 13.33 -7.14 2.70
CA ALA A 35 13.33 -7.46 1.27
C ALA A 35 11.97 -8.04 0.81
N GLU A 36 11.37 -8.94 1.61
CA GLU A 36 10.04 -9.48 1.32
C GLU A 36 8.96 -8.40 1.33
N GLU A 37 9.03 -7.46 2.28
CA GLU A 37 8.07 -6.37 2.38
C GLU A 37 8.21 -5.38 1.22
N GLY A 38 9.45 -5.04 0.84
CA GLY A 38 9.71 -4.26 -0.37
C GLY A 38 9.12 -4.91 -1.61
N ALA A 39 9.33 -6.21 -1.80
CA ALA A 39 8.76 -6.96 -2.91
C ALA A 39 7.21 -7.03 -2.86
N ARG A 40 6.59 -7.05 -1.67
CA ARG A 40 5.11 -6.93 -1.52
C ARG A 40 4.62 -5.55 -1.94
N ALA A 41 5.28 -4.49 -1.49
CA ALA A 41 4.94 -3.12 -1.82
C ALA A 41 5.03 -2.86 -3.34
N GLU A 42 6.12 -3.31 -3.98
CA GLU A 42 6.29 -3.23 -5.44
C GLU A 42 5.17 -3.97 -6.21
N ARG A 43 4.76 -5.16 -5.75
CA ARG A 43 3.62 -5.88 -6.34
C ARG A 43 2.29 -5.14 -6.16
N GLN A 44 2.10 -4.46 -5.04
CA GLN A 44 0.91 -3.67 -4.77
C GLN A 44 0.87 -2.40 -5.64
N GLU A 45 2.00 -1.71 -5.81
CA GLU A 45 2.11 -0.56 -6.72
C GLU A 45 1.83 -0.97 -8.18
N ASN A 46 2.28 -2.17 -8.57
CA ASN A 46 1.96 -2.76 -9.88
C ASN A 46 0.52 -3.30 -9.99
N THR A 47 -0.29 -3.25 -8.93
CA THR A 47 -1.71 -3.62 -9.02
C THR A 47 -2.45 -2.55 -9.79
N SER A 48 -2.74 -2.86 -11.06
CA SER A 48 -3.52 -2.04 -11.97
C SER A 48 -4.82 -1.52 -11.34
N VAL A 49 -5.32 -0.40 -11.88
CA VAL A 49 -6.61 0.25 -11.54
C VAL A 49 -7.66 -0.75 -11.03
N SER A 50 -8.12 -0.55 -9.80
CA SER A 50 -9.03 -1.48 -9.10
C SER A 50 -10.25 -1.85 -9.95
N ALA A 51 -10.80 -3.05 -9.74
CA ALA A 51 -12.01 -3.49 -10.44
C ALA A 51 -13.20 -2.52 -10.23
N TRP A 52 -13.29 -1.90 -9.05
CA TRP A 52 -14.23 -0.83 -8.75
C TRP A 52 -13.99 0.39 -9.63
N THR A 53 -12.76 0.92 -9.65
CA THR A 53 -12.37 2.07 -10.49
C THR A 53 -12.59 1.78 -11.98
N ARG A 54 -12.31 0.56 -12.45
CA ARG A 54 -12.52 0.14 -13.85
C ARG A 54 -14.00 0.07 -14.23
N SER A 55 -14.87 -0.28 -13.29
CA SER A 55 -16.31 -0.45 -13.51
C SER A 55 -17.12 0.81 -13.21
N GLN A 56 -16.51 1.85 -12.61
CA GLN A 56 -17.16 3.14 -12.41
C GLN A 56 -17.69 3.67 -13.75
N ARG A 57 -18.99 3.97 -13.76
CA ARG A 57 -19.66 4.62 -14.89
C ARG A 57 -19.65 6.13 -14.66
N ALA A 58 -19.75 6.90 -15.74
CA ALA A 58 -19.95 8.34 -15.65
C ALA A 58 -21.19 8.65 -14.81
N VAL A 59 -21.06 9.62 -13.89
CA VAL A 59 -22.19 10.14 -13.13
C VAL A 59 -23.21 10.71 -14.11
N ARG A 60 -24.47 10.29 -13.99
CA ARG A 60 -25.55 10.86 -14.81
C ARG A 60 -25.64 12.36 -14.58
N ALA A 61 -25.90 13.10 -15.64
CA ALA A 61 -26.23 14.51 -15.53
C ALA A 61 -27.42 14.71 -14.57
N PRO A 62 -27.43 15.80 -13.77
CA PRO A 62 -28.58 16.14 -12.95
C PRO A 62 -29.86 16.20 -13.79
N LEU A 63 -30.95 15.61 -13.28
CA LEU A 63 -32.25 15.73 -13.91
C LEU A 63 -32.77 17.16 -13.69
N HIS A 64 -32.80 17.96 -14.76
CA HIS A 64 -33.48 19.24 -14.73
C HIS A 64 -34.97 19.03 -14.93
N PRO A 65 -35.82 19.32 -13.93
CA PRO A 65 -37.25 19.35 -14.17
C PRO A 65 -37.62 20.38 -15.23
N GLY A 66 -38.63 20.05 -16.04
CA GLY A 66 -39.34 21.07 -16.81
C GLY A 66 -40.09 22.03 -15.89
N ALA A 67 -40.31 23.26 -16.34
CA ALA A 67 -41.10 24.25 -15.62
C ALA A 67 -42.46 23.67 -15.18
N GLY A 68 -42.78 23.78 -13.88
CA GLY A 68 -44.02 23.29 -13.29
C GLY A 68 -44.11 21.78 -12.99
N ARG A 69 -43.10 20.96 -13.33
CA ARG A 69 -43.22 19.48 -13.33
C ARG A 69 -43.02 18.77 -11.98
N TRP A 70 -42.58 19.45 -10.92
CA TRP A 70 -42.43 18.84 -9.58
C TRP A 70 -43.66 19.00 -8.66
N ARG A 71 -44.75 19.62 -9.12
CA ARG A 71 -45.94 19.82 -8.28
C ARG A 71 -46.84 18.59 -8.35
N GLY A 72 -46.53 17.61 -7.51
CA GLY A 72 -47.27 16.36 -7.40
C GLY A 72 -47.39 15.86 -5.96
N PHE A 73 -47.84 16.71 -5.05
CA PHE A 73 -48.51 16.25 -3.82
C PHE A 73 -49.66 17.20 -3.51
N THR A 74 -50.89 16.74 -3.75
CA THR A 74 -52.10 17.32 -3.19
C THR A 74 -52.59 16.29 -2.18
N GLY A 75 -52.46 16.62 -0.90
CA GLY A 75 -53.03 15.81 0.19
C GLY A 75 -54.55 15.80 0.17
#